data_AF-A0A1S2LVK7-F1
#
_entry.id   AF-A0A1S2LVK7-F1
#
_cell.length_a   1.000
_cell.length_b   1.000
_cell.length_c   1.000
_cell.angle_alpha   90.00
_cell.angle_beta   90.00
_cell.angle_gamma   90.00
#
_symmetry.space_group_name_H-M   'P 1'
#
loop_
_entity.id
_entity.type
_entity.pdbx_description
1 polymer ?
#
loop_
_entity_poly.entity_id
_entity_poly.type
_entity_poly.pdbx_seq_one_letter_code
_entity_poly.pdbx_strand_id
1 'polypeptide(L)' 'MLVCVNVSGNRILVRGNSGVVKSETAHTLIGRGHRLLSDDIVVIKKLSPQTLLGTHDVKNKEFLALRSIGLLNVVR' A
#
# COMPACT_ATOMS: atom_id res chain seq x y z
N MET A 1 -0.59 7.84 -8.15
CA MET A 1 0.03 6.81 -7.31
C MET A 1 -0.95 6.45 -6.20
N LEU A 2 -1.14 5.18 -5.93
CA LEU A 2 -2.01 4.66 -4.89
C LEU A 2 -1.18 3.87 -3.89
N VAL A 3 -1.56 3.89 -2.62
CA VAL A 3 -0.93 3.03 -1.61
C VAL A 3 -2.03 2.34 -0.83
N CYS A 4 -1.90 1.04 -0.59
CA CYS A 4 -2.82 0.29 0.25
C CYS A 4 -2.08 -0.24 1.48
N VAL A 5 -2.61 0.06 2.67
CA VAL A 5 -2.04 -0.36 3.95
C VAL A 5 -3.12 -1.02 4.81
N ASN A 6 -2.74 -2.02 5.60
CA ASN A 6 -3.59 -2.60 6.63
C ASN A 6 -3.23 -1.96 7.99
N VAL A 7 -4.18 -1.24 8.55
CA VAL A 7 -4.08 -0.58 9.86
C VAL A 7 -5.15 -1.17 10.76
N SER A 8 -4.74 -1.90 11.80
CA SER A 8 -5.65 -2.50 12.79
C SER A 8 -6.77 -3.35 12.19
N GLY A 9 -6.49 -4.07 11.10
CA GLY A 9 -7.47 -4.91 10.39
C GLY A 9 -8.20 -4.20 9.25
N ASN A 10 -8.13 -2.88 9.17
CA ASN A 10 -8.77 -2.09 8.12
C ASN A 10 -7.83 -1.85 6.94
N ARG A 11 -8.33 -2.08 5.72
CA ARG A 11 -7.59 -1.80 4.49
C ARG A 11 -7.85 -0.37 4.05
N ILE A 12 -6.83 0.48 4.18
CA ILE A 12 -6.91 1.90 3.84
C ILE A 12 -6.24 2.13 2.50
N LEU A 13 -6.98 2.72 1.55
CA LEU A 13 -6.47 3.16 0.26
C LEU A 13 -6.11 4.65 0.33
N VAL A 14 -4.82 4.94 0.32
CA VAL A 14 -4.29 6.29 0.30
C VAL A 14 -4.13 6.74 -1.16
N ARG A 15 -4.83 7.81 -1.53
CA ARG A 15 -4.77 8.42 -2.86
C ARG A 15 -4.12 9.79 -2.78
N GLY A 16 -3.46 10.20 -3.86
CA GLY A 16 -2.95 11.55 -4.01
C GLY A 16 -2.02 11.68 -5.21
N ASN A 17 -1.71 12.91 -5.58
CA ASN A 17 -0.82 13.23 -6.70
C ASN A 17 0.57 12.62 -6.51
N SER A 18 1.29 12.35 -7.60
CA SER A 18 2.68 11.92 -7.51
C SER A 18 3.51 12.99 -6.78
N GLY A 19 4.44 12.58 -5.93
CA GLY A 19 5.28 13.52 -5.16
C GLY A 19 4.75 13.91 -3.78
N VAL A 20 3.49 13.58 -3.44
CA VAL A 20 2.87 13.92 -2.13
C VAL A 20 3.29 12.95 -1.01
N VAL A 21 4.52 12.43 -1.04
CA VAL A 21 5.17 11.72 0.10
C VAL A 21 4.34 10.52 0.67
N LYS A 22 3.59 9.83 -0.21
CA LYS A 22 2.69 8.74 0.22
C LYS A 22 3.44 7.47 0.62
N SER A 23 4.46 7.08 -0.13
CA SER A 23 5.24 5.87 0.12
C SER A 23 6.06 6.00 1.40
N GLU A 24 6.52 7.20 1.75
CA GLU A 24 7.20 7.54 3.00
C GLU A 24 6.23 7.50 4.20
N THR A 25 4.99 7.95 4.00
CA THR A 25 3.92 7.78 4.99
C THR A 25 3.64 6.29 5.23
N ALA A 26 3.58 5.49 4.16
CA ALA A 26 3.44 4.03 4.23
C ALA A 26 4.60 3.39 5.00
N HIS A 27 5.83 3.78 4.70
CA HIS A 27 7.04 3.34 5.42
C HIS A 27 6.92 3.61 6.93
N THR A 28 6.48 4.81 7.30
CA THR A 28 6.29 5.17 8.71
C THR A 28 5.22 4.31 9.39
N LEU A 29 4.12 3.99 8.70
CA LEU A 29 3.09 3.09 9.20
C LEU A 29 3.61 1.65 9.38
N ILE A 30 4.42 1.16 8.45
CA ILE A 30 5.07 -0.17 8.55
C ILE A 30 5.97 -0.23 9.79
N GLY A 31 6.76 0.82 10.03
CA GLY A 31 7.60 0.95 11.22
C GLY A 31 6.80 0.91 12.53
N ARG A 32 5.53 1.36 12.51
CA ARG A 32 4.59 1.30 13.65
C ARG A 32 3.86 -0.04 13.81
N GLY A 33 4.21 -1.05 13.00
CA GLY A 33 3.60 -2.38 13.09
C GLY A 33 2.43 -2.62 12.12
N HIS A 34 2.13 -1.67 11.25
CA HIS A 34 1.12 -1.87 10.20
C HIS A 34 1.71 -2.63 9.01
N ARG A 35 0.85 -3.14 8.13
CA ARG A 35 1.28 -3.94 6.98
C ARG A 35 1.05 -3.22 5.67
N LEU A 36 2.07 -3.14 4.82
CA LEU A 36 1.89 -2.73 3.43
C LEU A 36 1.14 -3.83 2.68
N LEU A 37 0.07 -3.45 1.99
CA LEU A 37 -0.64 -4.35 1.10
C LEU A 37 -0.16 -4.20 -0.34
N SER A 38 0.02 -2.97 -0.82
CA SER A 38 0.49 -2.67 -2.17
C SER A 38 0.96 -1.21 -2.31
N ASP A 39 1.94 -0.97 -3.17
CA ASP A 39 2.40 0.37 -3.60
C ASP A 39 2.21 0.55 -5.12
N ASP A 40 1.86 1.77 -5.51
CA ASP A 40 1.47 2.25 -6.85
C ASP A 40 0.24 1.58 -7.51
N ILE A 41 0.29 0.27 -7.74
CA ILE A 41 -0.79 -0.49 -8.38
C ILE A 41 -1.59 -1.22 -7.30
N VAL A 42 -2.85 -0.83 -7.11
CA VAL A 42 -3.76 -1.50 -6.17
C VAL A 42 -4.85 -2.21 -6.96
N VAL A 43 -4.93 -3.53 -6.81
CA VAL A 43 -6.00 -4.36 -7.36
C VAL A 43 -7.24 -4.18 -6.48
N ILE A 44 -8.35 -3.77 -7.10
CA ILE A 44 -9.64 -3.67 -6.42
C ILE A 44 -10.50 -4.87 -6.83
N LYS A 45 -10.90 -5.69 -5.85
CA LYS A 45 -11.84 -6.81 -6.04
C LYS A 45 -13.19 -6.43 -5.44
N LYS A 46 -14.28 -6.59 -6.19
CA LYS A 46 -15.63 -6.43 -5.67
C LYS A 46 -16.07 -7.74 -5.00
N LEU A 47 -16.29 -7.71 -3.69
CA LEU A 47 -16.74 -8.88 -2.92
C LEU A 47 -18.26 -8.93 -2.78
N SER A 48 -18.91 -7.77 -2.76
CA SER A 48 -20.37 -7.63 -2.66
C SER A 48 -20.81 -6.30 -3.30
N PRO A 49 -22.13 -6.00 -3.39
CA PRO A 49 -22.60 -4.70 -3.90
C PRO A 49 -22.02 -3.49 -3.18
N GLN A 50 -21.73 -3.60 -1.87
CA GLN A 50 -21.23 -2.50 -1.03
C GLN A 50 -19.79 -2.71 -0.53
N THR A 51 -19.14 -3.82 -0.89
CA THR A 51 -17.81 -4.17 -0.36
C THR A 51 -16.78 -4.28 -1.48
N LEU A 52 -15.75 -3.43 -1.39
CA LEU A 52 -14.55 -3.47 -2.23
C LEU A 52 -13.35 -3.87 -1.38
N LEU A 53 -12.50 -4.73 -1.94
CA LEU A 53 -11.26 -5.19 -1.33
C LEU A 53 -10.07 -4.66 -2.13
N GLY A 54 -9.28 -3.77 -1.53
CA GLY A 54 -7.98 -3.35 -2.08
C GLY A 54 -6.88 -4.35 -1.71
N THR A 55 -6.09 -4.79 -2.69
CA THR A 55 -4.99 -5.75 -2.51
C THR A 55 -3.87 -5.53 -3.54
N HIS A 56 -2.74 -6.23 -3.41
CA HIS A 56 -1.67 -6.25 -4.42
C HIS A 56 -2.01 -7.13 -5.62
N ASP A 57 -1.28 -6.92 -6.69
CA ASP A 57 -1.09 -7.90 -7.77
C ASP A 57 0.07 -8.85 -7.42
N VAL A 58 0.22 -9.94 -8.18
CA VAL A 58 1.26 -10.96 -7.95
C VAL A 58 2.67 -10.36 -7.96
N LYS A 59 2.90 -9.30 -8.76
CA LYS A 59 4.23 -8.73 -9.02
C LYS A 59 4.69 -7.69 -8.00
N ASN A 60 3.78 -6.98 -7.34
CA ASN A 60 4.11 -5.85 -6.46
C ASN A 60 3.76 -6.10 -4.99
N LYS A 61 3.53 -7.36 -4.63
CA LYS A 61 3.38 -7.77 -3.25
C LYS A 61 4.64 -7.40 -2.46
N GLU A 62 4.46 -6.71 -1.33
CA GLU A 62 5.53 -6.44 -0.35
C GLU A 62 6.70 -5.57 -0.87
N PHE A 63 6.58 -4.94 -2.03
CA PHE A 63 7.55 -3.97 -2.52
C PHE A 63 7.08 -2.54 -2.29
N LEU A 64 7.94 -1.71 -1.73
CA LEU A 64 7.73 -0.27 -1.51
C LEU A 64 8.77 0.52 -2.30
N ALA A 65 8.33 1.45 -3.15
CA ALA A 65 9.24 2.33 -3.87
C ALA A 65 9.44 3.64 -3.08
N LEU A 66 10.67 3.90 -2.64
CA LEU A 66 11.07 5.13 -1.97
C LEU A 66 12.08 5.88 -2.85
N ARG A 67 11.84 7.17 -3.14
CA ARG A 67 12.69 7.91 -4.09
C ARG A 67 14.16 7.97 -3.70
N SER A 68 14.47 8.03 -2.41
CA SER A 68 15.84 8.13 -1.91
C SER A 68 16.55 6.79 -1.74
N ILE A 69 15.82 5.68 -1.75
CA ILE A 69 16.35 4.35 -1.39
C ILE A 69 16.22 3.36 -2.56
N GLY A 70 15.24 3.56 -3.44
CA GLY A 70 14.87 2.63 -4.50
C GLY A 70 13.74 1.68 -4.08
N LEU A 71 13.79 0.45 -4.56
CA LEU A 71 12.79 -0.58 -4.27
C LEU A 71 13.16 -1.33 -2.98
N LEU A 72 12.32 -1.23 -1.96
CA LEU A 72 12.48 -1.95 -0.70
C LEU A 72 11.54 -3.15 -0.65
N ASN A 73 12.08 -4.30 -0.29
CA ASN A 73 11.25 -5.46 0.05
C ASN A 73 10.91 -5.42 1.55
N VAL A 74 9.64 -5.26 1.88
CA VAL A 74 9.13 -5.11 3.25
C VAL A 74 8.49 -6.40 3.78
N VAL A 75 9.05 -7.56 3.43
CA VAL A 75 8.58 -8.86 3.95
C VAL A 75 8.56 -8.84 5.47
N ARG A 76 7.42 -9.23 6.04
CA ARG A 76 7.21 -9.36 7.48
C ARG A 76 6.40 -10.60 7.77
#